data_AF-A0A7K3Y381-F1
#
_entry.id   AF-A0A7K3Y381-F1
#
_cell.length_a   1.000
_cell.length_b   1.000
_cell.length_c   1.000
_cell.angle_alpha   90.00
_cell.angle_beta   90.00
_cell.angle_gamma   90.00
#
_symmetry.space_group_name_H-M   'P 1'
#
loop_
_entity.id
_entity.type
_entity.pdbx_description
1 polymer ?
#
loop_
_entity_poly.entity_id
_entity_poly.type
_entity_poly.pdbx_seq_one_letter_code
_entity_poly.pdbx_strand_id
1 'polypeptide(L)'
;MAGTLFPEVVLTPYRWNTRRDVDEAVVVVMNTVDQDQDIQGWLMRALQQAIYDSDPELAEHFFKELERHRPGALKYFKKPVF
;
A
#
# COMPACT_ATOMS: atom_id res chain seq x y z
N MET A 1 17.20 9.82 24.82
CA MET A 1 17.35 9.66 23.36
C MET A 1 16.83 8.27 23.01
N ALA A 2 15.52 8.11 22.84
CA ALA A 2 14.94 6.84 22.44
C ALA A 2 14.99 6.78 20.91
N GLY A 3 15.95 6.03 20.38
CA GLY A 3 16.01 5.73 18.95
C GLY A 3 14.81 4.87 18.60
N THR A 4 13.86 5.44 17.86
CA THR A 4 12.78 4.69 17.23
C THR A 4 13.44 3.65 16.34
N LEU A 5 13.39 2.39 16.76
CA LEU A 5 13.72 1.24 15.92
C LEU A 5 12.74 1.30 14.75
N PHE A 6 13.16 1.85 13.62
CA PHE A 6 12.54 1.52 12.35
C PHE A 6 12.81 0.02 12.20
N PRO A 7 11.79 -0.86 12.29
CA PRO A 7 12.05 -2.25 11.98
C PRO A 7 12.50 -2.24 10.53
N GLU A 8 13.72 -2.71 10.36
CA GLU A 8 14.27 -3.31 9.15
C GLU A 8 13.16 -3.49 8.11
N VAL A 9 13.23 -2.72 7.02
CA VAL A 9 12.43 -2.99 5.83
C VAL A 9 12.91 -4.35 5.32
N VAL A 10 12.39 -5.42 5.91
CA VAL A 10 12.71 -6.79 5.55
C VAL A 10 12.29 -6.94 4.10
N LEU A 11 13.29 -7.17 3.24
CA LEU A 11 13.18 -7.38 1.80
C LEU A 11 12.49 -8.71 1.45
N THR A 12 11.44 -9.11 2.18
CA THR A 12 10.48 -10.07 1.67
C THR A 12 9.74 -9.40 0.50
N PRO A 13 9.54 -10.08 -0.64
CA PRO A 13 8.64 -9.56 -1.66
C PRO A 13 7.31 -9.28 -0.97
N TYR A 14 6.89 -8.02 -0.95
CA TYR A 14 5.72 -7.57 -0.21
C TYR A 14 4.48 -8.04 -0.97
N ARG A 15 4.18 -9.34 -0.91
CA ARG A 15 2.98 -9.95 -1.48
C ARG A 15 1.93 -10.06 -0.39
N TRP A 16 0.72 -9.62 -0.68
CA TRP A 16 -0.44 -9.83 0.18
C TRP A 16 -0.91 -11.28 0.06
N ASN A 17 -1.11 -11.92 1.20
CA ASN A 17 -1.65 -13.28 1.30
C ASN A 17 -3.07 -13.27 1.86
N THR A 18 -3.47 -12.19 2.53
CA THR A 18 -4.79 -12.04 3.13
C THR A 18 -5.39 -10.66 2.87
N ARG A 19 -6.71 -10.55 3.01
CA ARG A 19 -7.40 -9.25 2.99
C ARG A 19 -6.91 -8.32 4.10
N ARG A 20 -6.51 -8.87 5.24
CA ARG A 20 -5.97 -8.08 6.35
C ARG A 20 -4.68 -7.37 5.95
N ASP A 21 -3.80 -8.04 5.22
CA ASP A 21 -2.55 -7.42 4.72
C ASP A 21 -2.86 -6.22 3.81
N VAL A 22 -3.92 -6.35 3.00
CA VAL A 22 -4.41 -5.27 2.13
C VAL A 22 -4.99 -4.12 2.95
N ASP A 23 -5.83 -4.42 3.95
CA ASP A 23 -6.45 -3.41 4.82
C ASP A 23 -5.37 -2.62 5.59
N GLU A 24 -4.34 -3.29 6.10
CA GLU A 24 -3.18 -2.66 6.75
C GLU A 24 -2.41 -1.76 5.77
N ALA A 25 -2.23 -2.19 4.51
CA ALA A 25 -1.61 -1.36 3.47
C ALA A 25 -2.44 -0.12 3.11
N VAL A 26 -3.77 -0.23 3.08
CA VAL A 26 -4.68 0.92 2.87
C VAL A 26 -4.55 1.92 4.01
N VAL A 27 -4.50 1.46 5.26
CA VAL A 27 -4.28 2.33 6.43
C VAL A 27 -2.96 3.08 6.34
N VAL A 28 -1.88 2.44 5.87
CA VAL A 28 -0.59 3.12 5.64
C VAL A 28 -0.75 4.25 4.61
N VAL A 29 -1.41 3.99 3.48
CA VAL A 29 -1.67 5.02 2.46
C VAL A 29 -2.47 6.18 3.03
N MET A 30 -3.54 5.88 3.78
CA MET A 30 -4.37 6.90 4.42
C MET A 30 -3.55 7.76 5.39
N ASN A 31 -2.78 7.13 6.28
CA ASN A 31 -1.95 7.83 7.25
C ASN A 31 -0.87 8.71 6.59
N THR A 32 -0.29 8.28 5.47
CA THR A 32 0.67 9.11 4.72
C THR A 32 -0.02 10.33 4.12
N VAL A 33 -1.15 10.14 3.46
CA VAL A 33 -1.86 11.23 2.78
C VAL A 33 -2.49 12.20 3.78
N ASP A 34 -2.99 11.73 4.93
CA ASP A 34 -3.58 12.57 5.98
C ASP A 34 -2.55 13.44 6.70
N GLN A 35 -1.28 13.03 6.71
CA GLN A 35 -0.16 13.85 7.19
C GLN A 35 0.27 14.92 6.18
N ASP A 36 -0.52 15.15 5.12
CA ASP A 36 -0.21 16.01 3.97
C ASP A 36 1.14 15.67 3.32
N GLN A 37 1.59 14.41 3.50
CA GLN A 37 2.80 13.90 2.89
C GLN A 37 2.44 13.29 1.55
N ASP A 38 3.22 13.66 0.54
CA ASP A 38 3.17 12.96 -0.74
C ASP A 38 3.68 11.52 -0.53
N ILE A 39 3.03 10.56 -1.20
CA ILE A 39 3.46 9.16 -1.12
C ILE A 39 4.87 9.05 -1.69
N GLN A 40 5.84 8.86 -0.80
CA GLN A 40 7.25 8.82 -1.16
C GLN A 40 7.51 7.68 -2.16
N GLY A 41 8.44 7.91 -3.09
CA GLY A 41 8.68 7.00 -4.21
C GLY A 41 9.02 5.56 -3.81
N TRP A 42 9.61 5.33 -2.63
CA TRP A 42 9.88 3.99 -2.13
C TRP A 42 8.59 3.26 -1.70
N LEU A 43 7.66 3.95 -1.02
CA LEU A 43 6.39 3.39 -0.59
C LEU A 43 5.49 3.11 -1.79
N MET A 44 5.46 4.04 -2.75
CA MET A 44 4.74 3.84 -4.01
C MET A 44 5.24 2.59 -4.75
N ARG A 45 6.56 2.40 -4.86
CA ARG A 45 7.15 1.22 -5.52
C ARG A 45 6.84 -0.08 -4.79
N ALA A 46 6.94 -0.09 -3.46
CA ALA A 46 6.66 -1.27 -2.65
C ALA A 46 5.18 -1.71 -2.77
N LEU A 47 4.25 -0.76 -2.67
CA LEU A 47 2.82 -1.04 -2.84
C LEU A 47 2.48 -1.43 -4.28
N GLN A 48 3.09 -0.77 -5.28
CA GLN A 48 2.86 -1.14 -6.67
C GLN A 48 3.37 -2.56 -6.96
N GLN A 49 4.52 -2.95 -6.40
CA GLN A 49 5.01 -4.32 -6.52
C GLN A 49 4.05 -5.31 -5.84
N ALA A 50 3.53 -4.98 -4.66
CA ALA A 50 2.53 -5.81 -3.97
C ALA A 50 1.27 -6.03 -4.80
N ILE A 51 0.76 -4.97 -5.43
CA ILE A 51 -0.41 -5.02 -6.31
C ILE A 51 -0.17 -6.00 -7.46
N TYR A 52 1.04 -6.07 -8.02
CA TYR A 52 1.37 -6.97 -9.12
C TYR A 52 1.69 -8.41 -8.68
N ASP A 53 2.34 -8.57 -7.52
CA ASP A 53 2.81 -9.87 -7.04
C ASP A 53 1.72 -10.65 -6.28
N SER A 54 0.62 -9.99 -5.88
CA SER A 54 -0.50 -10.58 -5.13
C SER A 54 -1.58 -11.16 -6.02
N ASP A 55 -2.47 -11.96 -5.41
CA ASP A 55 -3.62 -12.52 -6.12
C ASP A 55 -4.52 -11.38 -6.68
N PRO A 56 -5.07 -11.52 -7.89
CA PRO A 56 -5.88 -10.48 -8.52
C PRO A 56 -7.05 -10.00 -7.64
N GLU A 57 -7.67 -10.89 -6.88
CA GLU A 57 -8.74 -10.54 -5.94
C GLU A 57 -8.28 -9.62 -4.80
N LEU A 58 -7.04 -9.79 -4.32
CA LEU A 58 -6.46 -8.94 -3.28
C LEU A 58 -6.05 -7.57 -3.86
N ALA A 59 -5.51 -7.56 -5.08
CA ALA A 59 -5.26 -6.32 -5.80
C ALA A 59 -6.57 -5.54 -6.04
N GLU A 60 -7.65 -6.22 -6.44
CA GLU A 60 -8.95 -5.58 -6.62
C GLU A 60 -9.51 -5.06 -5.29
N HIS A 61 -9.37 -5.83 -4.20
CA HIS A 61 -9.77 -5.41 -2.85
C HIS A 61 -9.04 -4.13 -2.42
N PHE A 62 -7.74 -4.02 -2.70
CA PHE A 62 -6.96 -2.81 -2.42
C PHE A 62 -7.56 -1.58 -3.10
N PHE A 63 -7.85 -1.66 -4.41
CA PHE A 63 -8.43 -0.53 -5.14
C PHE A 63 -9.84 -0.17 -4.63
N LYS A 64 -10.66 -1.17 -4.26
CA LYS A 64 -12.01 -0.93 -3.69
C LYS A 64 -11.94 -0.19 -2.36
N GLU A 65 -11.09 -0.64 -1.44
CA GLU A 65 -10.94 0.03 -0.14
C GLU A 65 -10.29 1.41 -0.30
N LEU A 66 -9.29 1.55 -1.19
CA LEU A 66 -8.66 2.84 -1.42
C LEU A 66 -9.62 3.85 -2.06
N GLU A 67 -10.44 3.42 -3.02
CA GLU A 67 -11.49 4.26 -3.61
C GLU A 67 -12.53 4.69 -2.57
N ARG A 68 -12.91 3.78 -1.68
CA ARG A 68 -13.88 4.03 -0.61
C ARG A 68 -13.40 5.06 0.40
N HIS A 69 -12.16 4.94 0.87
CA HIS A 69 -11.66 5.76 1.98
C HIS A 69 -10.88 7.00 1.51
N ARG A 70 -10.16 6.91 0.39
CA ARG A 70 -9.28 7.99 -0.09
C ARG A 70 -9.16 7.98 -1.62
N PRO A 71 -10.21 8.34 -2.36
CA PRO A 71 -10.22 8.25 -3.84
C PRO A 71 -9.11 9.08 -4.50
N GLY A 72 -8.67 10.19 -3.87
CA GLY A 72 -7.56 11.00 -4.36
C GLY A 72 -6.20 10.28 -4.37
N ALA A 73 -6.05 9.20 -3.60
CA ALA A 73 -4.82 8.40 -3.57
C ALA A 73 -4.72 7.42 -4.75
N LEU A 74 -5.80 7.19 -5.50
CA LEU A 74 -5.78 6.31 -6.68
C LEU A 74 -4.77 6.79 -7.74
N LYS A 75 -4.52 8.10 -7.83
CA LYS A 75 -3.56 8.69 -8.78
C LYS A 75 -2.13 8.15 -8.63
N TYR A 76 -1.78 7.58 -7.47
CA TYR A 76 -0.43 7.07 -7.18
C TYR A 76 -0.21 5.64 -7.68
N PHE A 77 -1.28 4.91 -7.98
CA PHE A 77 -1.19 3.48 -8.28
C PHE A 77 -1.81 3.15 -9.63
N LYS A 78 -1.21 2.19 -10.34
CA LYS A 78 -1.75 1.66 -11.59
C LYS A 78 -2.48 0.37 -11.31
N LYS A 79 -3.76 0.31 -11.71
CA LYS A 79 -4.54 -0.91 -11.67
C LYS A 79 -4.00 -1.90 -12.71
N PRO A 80 -3.63 -3.13 -12.33
CA PRO A 80 -3.24 -4.15 -13.30
C PRO A 80 -4.40 -4.52 -14.22
N VAL A 81 -4.07 -4.93 -15.44
CA VAL A 81 -4.99 -5.60 -16.36
C VAL A 81 -4.58 -7.06 -16.33
N PHE A 82 -5.47 -7.93 -15.84
CA PHE A 82 -5.24 -9.38 -15.71
C PHE A 82 -5.94 -10.13 -16.83
#